data_AF-A0A368BTA5-F1
#
_entry.id   AF-A0A368BTA5-F1
#
_cell.length_a   1.000
_cell.length_b   1.000
_cell.length_c   1.000
_cell.angle_alpha   90.00
_cell.angle_beta   90.00
_cell.angle_gamma   90.00
#
_symmetry.space_group_name_H-M   'P 1'
#
loop_
_entity.id
_entity.type
_entity.pdbx_description
1 polymer ?
#
loop_
_entity_poly.entity_id
_entity_poly.type
_entity_poly.pdbx_seq_one_letter_code
_entity_poly.pdbx_strand_id
1 'polypeptide(L)'
;MKDIHIAGTGIWYPEDTISNDEIVLSFNSYVDNFNTNNKDRIDCGEIEKLEYSSTEFIEKASGIKTRHVIDKKNILDINKMMPSVVHEDESKMSIHAEVGIKAAQKAMDNAGVTPS
;
A
#
# COMPACT_ATOMS: atom_id res chain seq x y z
N MET A 1 15.16 -19.74 34.52
CA MET A 1 14.68 -18.93 33.38
C MET A 1 14.19 -19.92 32.32
N LYS A 2 13.00 -19.75 31.74
CA LYS A 2 12.57 -20.65 30.64
C LYS A 2 13.33 -20.24 29.38
N ASP A 3 13.87 -21.20 28.64
CA ASP A 3 14.50 -20.98 27.34
C ASP A 3 13.42 -20.70 26.28
N ILE A 4 13.05 -19.43 26.16
CA ILE A 4 12.11 -18.93 25.15
C ILE A 4 12.94 -18.25 24.06
N HIS A 5 12.78 -18.69 22.82
CA HIS A 5 13.49 -18.14 21.65
C HIS A 5 12.57 -18.06 20.43
N ILE A 6 12.93 -17.23 19.44
CA ILE A 6 12.27 -17.18 18.14
C ILE A 6 12.82 -18.33 17.30
N ALA A 7 12.03 -19.39 17.10
CA ALA A 7 12.45 -20.59 16.38
C ALA A 7 12.38 -20.45 14.85
N GLY A 8 11.57 -19.53 14.34
CA GLY A 8 11.42 -19.28 12.90
C GLY A 8 10.60 -18.03 12.60
N THR A 9 10.81 -17.46 11.41
CA THR A 9 10.07 -16.30 10.90
C THR A 9 9.64 -16.54 9.47
N GLY A 10 8.51 -15.97 9.07
CA GLY A 10 8.02 -16.04 7.69
C GLY A 10 7.43 -14.70 7.28
N ILE A 11 7.66 -14.34 6.02
CA ILE A 11 7.19 -13.08 5.44
C ILE A 11 6.46 -13.34 4.12
N TRP A 12 5.40 -12.57 3.91
CA TRP A 12 4.72 -12.47 2.64
C TRP A 12 4.57 -10.99 2.26
N TYR A 13 4.71 -10.71 0.97
CA TYR A 13 4.42 -9.42 0.36
C TYR A 13 3.91 -9.68 -1.06
N PRO A 14 3.07 -8.79 -1.63
CA PRO A 14 2.60 -8.92 -3.01
C PRO A 14 3.71 -8.63 -4.02
N GLU A 15 3.61 -9.18 -5.23
CA GLU A 15 4.64 -9.06 -6.26
C GLU A 15 4.74 -7.64 -6.83
N ASP A 16 3.61 -6.96 -6.95
CA ASP A 16 3.52 -5.60 -7.45
C ASP A 16 4.27 -4.63 -6.55
N THR A 17 5.02 -3.72 -7.18
CA THR A 17 5.74 -2.64 -6.50
C THR A 17 5.46 -1.30 -7.14
N ILE A 18 5.42 -0.26 -6.32
CA ILE A 18 5.29 1.13 -6.75
C ILE A 18 6.55 1.90 -6.35
N SER A 19 7.19 2.56 -7.31
CA SER A 19 8.29 3.51 -7.06
C SER A 19 7.77 4.86 -6.59
N ASN A 20 8.65 5.69 -6.03
CA ASN A 20 8.30 7.08 -5.69
C ASN A 20 7.87 7.88 -6.93
N ASP A 21 8.55 7.69 -8.07
CA ASP A 21 8.22 8.40 -9.31
C ASP A 21 6.80 8.07 -9.78
N GLU A 22 6.41 6.79 -9.72
CA GLU A 22 5.08 6.36 -10.13
C GLU A 22 3.97 6.93 -9.24
N ILE A 23 4.13 6.87 -7.91
CA ILE A 23 3.10 7.38 -6.99
C ILE A 23 3.02 8.89 -7.00
N VAL A 24 4.16 9.59 -7.17
CA VAL A 24 4.22 11.05 -7.29
C VAL A 24 3.58 11.50 -8.59
N LEU A 25 3.84 10.81 -9.71
CA LEU A 25 3.22 11.12 -10.99
C LEU A 25 1.70 10.97 -10.93
N SER A 26 1.21 9.86 -10.36
CA SER A 26 -0.23 9.63 -10.17
C SER A 26 -0.85 10.71 -9.27
N PHE A 27 -0.26 10.97 -8.11
CA PHE A 27 -0.76 11.99 -7.18
C PHE A 27 -0.76 13.39 -7.79
N ASN A 28 0.32 13.81 -8.46
CA ASN A 28 0.40 15.14 -9.05
C ASN A 28 -0.59 15.31 -10.22
N SER A 29 -0.83 14.25 -10.99
CA SER A 29 -1.87 14.24 -12.02
C SER A 29 -3.28 14.38 -11.42
N TYR A 30 -3.53 13.79 -10.26
CA TYR A 30 -4.76 14.01 -9.49
C TYR A 30 -4.86 15.46 -8.99
N VAL A 31 -3.77 16.03 -8.46
CA VAL A 31 -3.70 17.43 -8.01
C VAL A 31 -4.02 18.40 -9.15
N ASP A 32 -3.48 18.16 -10.34
CA ASP A 32 -3.78 18.96 -11.54
C ASP A 32 -5.27 18.95 -11.87
N ASN A 33 -5.87 17.75 -11.93
CA ASN A 33 -7.28 17.57 -12.23
C ASN A 33 -8.16 18.22 -11.15
N PHE A 34 -7.85 18.01 -9.88
CA PHE A 34 -8.61 18.59 -8.76
C PHE A 34 -8.56 20.12 -8.78
N ASN A 35 -7.37 20.71 -8.89
CA ASN A 35 -7.20 22.16 -8.86
C ASN A 35 -7.84 22.84 -10.08
N THR A 36 -7.78 22.19 -11.26
CA THR A 36 -8.44 22.69 -12.47
C THR A 36 -9.97 22.68 -12.30
N ASN A 37 -10.53 21.57 -11.82
CA ASN A 37 -11.98 21.42 -11.67
C ASN A 37 -12.57 22.28 -10.54
N ASN A 38 -11.76 22.69 -9.56
CA ASN A 38 -12.20 23.49 -8.42
C ASN A 38 -11.70 24.94 -8.47
N LYS A 39 -11.20 25.41 -9.64
CA LYS A 39 -10.55 26.72 -9.78
C LYS A 39 -11.34 27.87 -9.15
N ASP A 40 -12.62 28.01 -9.49
CA ASP A 40 -13.43 29.13 -8.98
C ASP A 40 -13.64 29.07 -7.46
N ARG A 41 -13.78 27.86 -6.92
CA ARG A 41 -13.95 27.60 -5.47
C ARG A 41 -12.67 27.86 -4.70
N ILE A 42 -11.53 27.61 -5.33
CA ILE A 42 -10.21 27.95 -4.79
C ILE A 42 -10.01 29.47 -4.82
N ASP A 43 -10.30 30.11 -5.96
CA ASP A 43 -10.11 31.55 -6.15
C ASP A 43 -11.02 32.39 -5.22
N CYS A 44 -12.19 31.88 -4.83
CA CYS A 44 -13.06 32.51 -3.83
C CYS A 44 -12.79 32.11 -2.37
N GLY A 45 -11.84 31.21 -2.13
CA GLY A 45 -11.44 30.76 -0.79
C GLY A 45 -12.38 29.75 -0.12
N GLU A 46 -13.29 29.11 -0.86
CA GLU A 46 -14.15 28.04 -0.33
C GLU A 46 -13.37 26.75 -0.09
N ILE A 47 -12.40 26.43 -0.96
CA ILE A 47 -11.55 25.24 -0.86
C ILE A 47 -10.08 25.63 -0.98
N GLU A 48 -9.22 24.96 -0.23
CA GLU A 48 -7.77 25.09 -0.36
C GLU A 48 -7.24 24.35 -1.60
N LYS A 49 -6.30 24.98 -2.29
CA LYS A 49 -5.57 24.36 -3.39
C LYS A 49 -4.77 23.17 -2.88
N LEU A 50 -4.79 22.06 -3.61
CA LEU A 50 -3.90 20.94 -3.34
C LEU A 50 -2.48 21.24 -3.82
N GLU A 51 -1.50 20.87 -3.01
CA GLU A 51 -0.08 21.00 -3.32
C GLU A 51 0.50 19.72 -3.91
N TYR A 52 1.52 19.86 -4.76
CA TYR A 52 2.21 18.72 -5.33
C TYR A 52 3.12 18.02 -4.31
N SER A 53 3.43 16.77 -4.61
CA SER A 53 4.49 16.02 -3.96
C SER A 53 5.70 15.87 -4.88
N SER A 54 6.81 15.37 -4.34
CA SER A 54 8.01 15.04 -5.12
C SER A 54 8.69 13.78 -4.60
N THR A 55 9.43 13.10 -5.49
CA THR A 55 10.21 11.91 -5.12
C THR A 55 11.26 12.26 -4.06
N GLU A 56 11.96 13.38 -4.22
CA GLU A 56 12.99 13.87 -3.30
C GLU A 56 12.40 14.16 -1.91
N PHE A 57 11.18 14.70 -1.86
CA PHE A 57 10.48 14.93 -0.59
C PHE A 57 10.24 13.61 0.13
N ILE A 58 9.69 12.60 -0.55
CA ILE A 58 9.41 11.28 0.05
C ILE A 58 10.70 10.64 0.57
N GLU A 59 11.75 10.62 -0.25
CA GLU A 59 13.03 10.02 0.14
C GLU A 59 13.68 10.76 1.32
N LYS A 60 13.70 12.10 1.30
CA LYS A 60 14.31 12.90 2.38
C LYS A 60 13.53 12.79 3.69
N ALA A 61 12.21 12.71 3.62
CA ALA A 61 11.36 12.65 4.81
C ALA A 61 11.31 11.26 5.46
N SER A 62 11.45 10.19 4.67
CA SER A 62 11.18 8.82 5.14
C SER A 62 12.25 7.77 4.83
N GLY A 63 13.14 8.03 3.88
CA GLY A 63 14.07 7.03 3.32
C GLY A 63 13.41 5.97 2.42
N ILE A 64 12.08 6.01 2.23
CA ILE A 64 11.34 5.05 1.42
C ILE A 64 11.59 5.33 -0.06
N LYS A 65 11.87 4.28 -0.83
CA LYS A 65 12.09 4.34 -2.30
C LYS A 65 11.02 3.60 -3.09
N THR A 66 10.58 2.45 -2.57
CA THR A 66 9.57 1.59 -3.18
C THR A 66 8.66 1.00 -2.10
N ARG A 67 7.48 0.53 -2.51
CA ARG A 67 6.58 -0.25 -1.65
C ARG A 67 5.90 -1.37 -2.44
N HIS A 68 5.68 -2.50 -1.77
CA HIS A 68 4.86 -3.59 -2.31
C HIS A 68 3.38 -3.27 -2.12
N VAL A 69 2.56 -3.53 -3.14
CA VAL A 69 1.11 -3.27 -3.12
C VAL A 69 0.33 -4.42 -3.74
N ILE A 70 -0.92 -4.60 -3.31
CA ILE A 70 -1.76 -5.72 -3.79
C ILE A 70 -2.43 -5.44 -5.15
N ASP A 71 -2.47 -4.19 -5.59
CA ASP A 71 -3.09 -3.79 -6.85
C ASP A 71 -2.48 -2.46 -7.34
N LYS A 72 -1.37 -2.56 -8.06
CA LYS A 72 -0.66 -1.38 -8.58
C LYS A 72 -1.54 -0.57 -9.52
N LYS A 73 -2.28 -1.25 -10.40
CA LYS A 73 -3.08 -0.62 -11.45
C LYS A 73 -4.09 0.38 -10.88
N ASN A 74 -4.89 -0.04 -9.90
CA ASN A 74 -5.96 0.81 -9.38
C ASN A 74 -5.47 1.85 -8.37
N ILE A 75 -4.35 1.59 -7.68
CA ILE A 75 -3.70 2.58 -6.81
C ILE A 75 -3.17 3.76 -7.63
N LEU A 76 -2.61 3.51 -8.82
CA LEU A 76 -2.06 4.55 -9.69
C LEU A 76 -3.10 5.24 -10.59
N ASP A 77 -4.35 4.73 -10.63
CA ASP A 77 -5.44 5.36 -11.39
C ASP A 77 -5.95 6.60 -10.65
N ILE A 78 -5.75 7.78 -11.25
CA ILE A 78 -6.12 9.08 -10.65
C ILE A 78 -7.62 9.23 -10.38
N ASN A 79 -8.47 8.42 -11.02
CA ASN A 79 -9.91 8.45 -10.82
C ASN A 79 -10.36 7.50 -9.69
N LYS A 80 -9.45 6.68 -9.16
CA LYS A 80 -9.74 5.66 -8.14
C LYS A 80 -8.86 5.81 -6.90
N MET A 81 -7.54 5.93 -7.06
CA MET A 81 -6.56 6.18 -5.99
C MET A 81 -6.64 5.19 -4.82
N MET A 82 -7.08 3.95 -5.08
CA MET A 82 -7.24 2.88 -4.07
C MET A 82 -7.23 1.49 -4.73
N PRO A 83 -6.79 0.44 -4.02
CA PRO A 83 -6.80 -0.92 -4.57
C PRO A 83 -8.22 -1.43 -4.83
N SER A 84 -8.34 -2.34 -5.79
CA SER A 84 -9.57 -3.07 -6.11
C SER A 84 -9.50 -4.48 -5.54
N VAL A 85 -10.05 -4.67 -4.36
CA VAL A 85 -10.11 -5.99 -3.71
C VAL A 85 -11.46 -6.66 -3.94
N VAL A 86 -11.47 -8.00 -3.89
CA VAL A 86 -12.72 -8.77 -3.93
C VAL A 86 -13.48 -8.51 -2.63
N HIS A 87 -14.79 -8.29 -2.73
CA HIS A 87 -15.62 -8.12 -1.54
C HIS A 87 -15.66 -9.42 -0.74
N GLU A 88 -15.28 -9.33 0.53
CA GLU A 88 -15.28 -10.45 1.45
C GLU A 88 -16.70 -10.63 2.02
N ASP A 89 -17.19 -11.85 1.98
CA ASP A 89 -18.38 -12.28 2.72
C ASP A 89 -17.99 -13.43 3.65
N GLU A 90 -18.81 -13.71 4.66
CA GLU A 90 -18.50 -14.68 5.72
C GLU A 90 -18.20 -16.11 5.21
N SER A 91 -18.63 -16.45 3.98
CA SER A 91 -18.34 -17.76 3.38
C SER A 91 -16.96 -17.84 2.70
N LYS A 92 -16.24 -16.72 2.59
CA LYS A 92 -14.95 -16.63 1.91
C LYS A 92 -13.80 -16.34 2.88
N MET A 93 -12.64 -16.89 2.57
CA MET A 93 -11.39 -16.54 3.26
C MET A 93 -11.02 -15.09 2.94
N SER A 94 -10.70 -14.29 3.95
CA SER A 94 -10.22 -12.93 3.74
C SER A 94 -8.81 -12.92 3.12
N ILE A 95 -8.48 -11.86 2.38
CA ILE A 95 -7.12 -11.67 1.85
C ILE A 95 -6.09 -11.67 2.98
N HIS A 96 -6.46 -11.09 4.13
CA HIS A 96 -5.61 -11.05 5.32
C HIS A 96 -5.34 -12.45 5.87
N ALA A 97 -6.36 -13.30 5.94
CA ALA A 97 -6.19 -14.68 6.38
C ALA A 97 -5.36 -15.49 5.38
N GLU A 98 -5.60 -15.33 4.07
CA GLU A 98 -4.82 -16.01 3.03
C GLU A 98 -3.32 -15.67 3.13
N VAL A 99 -2.98 -14.39 3.24
CA VAL A 99 -1.57 -13.97 3.30
C VAL A 99 -0.92 -14.25 4.65
N GLY A 100 -1.71 -14.21 5.73
CA GLY A 100 -1.29 -14.62 7.06
C GLY A 100 -0.93 -16.10 7.10
N ILE A 101 -1.74 -16.97 6.49
CA ILE A 101 -1.44 -18.40 6.33
C ILE A 101 -0.15 -18.60 5.55
N LYS A 102 0.05 -17.89 4.43
CA LYS A 102 1.29 -17.98 3.64
C LYS A 102 2.54 -17.59 4.44
N ALA A 103 2.47 -16.52 5.24
CA ALA A 103 3.57 -16.11 6.10
C ALA A 103 3.80 -17.10 7.25
N ALA A 104 2.74 -17.60 7.88
CA ALA A 104 2.80 -18.56 8.98
C ALA A 104 3.38 -19.91 8.55
N GLN A 105 2.98 -20.43 7.37
CA GLN A 105 3.54 -21.65 6.80
C GLN A 105 5.06 -21.54 6.64
N LYS A 106 5.57 -20.43 6.07
CA LYS A 106 7.02 -20.19 5.98
C LYS A 106 7.70 -20.13 7.35
N ALA A 107 7.06 -19.53 8.35
CA ALA A 107 7.61 -19.47 9.71
C ALA A 107 7.70 -20.86 10.35
N MET A 108 6.66 -21.68 10.17
CA MET A 108 6.60 -23.06 10.66
C MET A 108 7.62 -23.96 9.97
N ASP A 109 7.76 -23.85 8.64
CA ASP A 109 8.76 -24.57 7.87
C ASP A 109 10.18 -24.21 8.35
N ASN A 110 10.46 -22.93 8.55
CA ASN A 110 11.74 -22.45 9.08
C ASN A 110 12.00 -22.89 10.53
N ALA A 111 10.94 -23.09 11.32
CA ALA A 111 11.02 -23.60 12.70
C ALA A 111 11.01 -25.13 12.77
N GLY A 112 10.76 -25.85 11.68
CA GLY A 112 10.64 -27.31 11.64
C GLY A 112 9.43 -27.85 12.41
N VAL A 113 8.31 -27.12 12.43
CA VAL A 113 7.08 -27.52 13.16
C VAL A 113 5.88 -27.66 12.21
N THR A 114 4.90 -28.47 12.60
CA THR A 114 3.64 -28.68 11.85
C THR A 114 2.43 -28.21 12.67
N PRO A 115 1.25 -28.00 12.05
CA PRO A 115 0.02 -27.77 12.81
C PRO A 115 -0.24 -28.96 13.76
N SER A 116 -0.83 -28.66 14.91
CA SER A 116 -1.31 -29.69 15.86
C SER A 116 -2.64 -30.30 15.42
#